data_AF-A0A7V5CAJ7-F1
#
_entry.id   AF-A0A7V5CAJ7-F1
#
_cell.length_a   1.000
_cell.length_b   1.000
_cell.length_c   1.000
_cell.angle_alpha   90.00
_cell.angle_beta   90.00
_cell.angle_gamma   90.00
#
_symmetry.space_group_name_H-M   'P 1'
#
loop_
_entity.id
_entity.type
_entity.pdbx_description
1 polymer ?
#
loop_
_entity_poly.entity_id
_entity_poly.type
_entity_poly.pdbx_seq_one_letter_code
_entity_poly.pdbx_strand_id
1 'polypeptide(L)' 'MLDAFDITKRWPAKDPSIIQLYSFPTPNGIKVSAMLEETGLAYEP' A
#
# COMPACT_ATOMS: atom_id res chain seq x y z
N MET A 1 8.23 12.28 -5.30
CA MET A 1 8.19 12.21 -3.83
C MET A 1 6.73 12.01 -3.43
N LEU A 2 6.46 11.27 -2.34
CA LEU A 2 5.08 10.89 -1.94
C LEU A 2 4.24 12.07 -1.39
N ASP A 3 4.89 13.17 -1.07
CA ASP A 3 4.31 14.44 -0.62
C ASP A 3 3.39 15.11 -1.67
N ALA A 4 3.60 14.79 -2.95
CA ALA A 4 2.76 15.27 -4.05
C ALA A 4 1.35 14.67 -4.07
N PHE A 5 1.07 13.64 -3.27
CA PHE A 5 -0.21 12.93 -3.25
C PHE A 5 -0.97 13.22 -1.94
N ASP A 6 -2.12 13.90 -2.02
CA ASP A 6 -2.88 14.31 -0.85
C ASP A 6 -3.31 13.16 0.09
N ILE A 7 -3.43 11.94 -0.44
CA ILE A 7 -3.75 10.76 0.36
C ILE A 7 -2.73 10.50 1.48
N THR A 8 -1.46 10.86 1.26
CA THR A 8 -0.38 10.67 2.23
C THR A 8 -0.44 11.64 3.41
N LYS A 9 -1.23 12.72 3.30
CA LYS A 9 -1.56 13.59 4.43
C LYS A 9 -2.46 12.89 5.44
N ARG A 10 -3.35 12.00 4.96
CA ARG A 10 -4.27 11.24 5.81
C ARG A 10 -3.63 9.94 6.30
N TRP A 11 -2.87 9.27 5.43
CA TRP A 11 -2.15 8.04 5.75
C TRP A 11 -0.68 8.18 5.35
N PRO A 12 0.16 8.73 6.24
CA PRO A 12 1.58 8.92 5.96
C PRO A 12 2.31 7.58 5.84
N ALA A 13 3.14 7.45 4.80
CA ALA A 13 4.04 6.31 4.63
C ALA A 13 5.12 6.32 5.72
N LYS A 14 5.37 5.17 6.36
CA LYS A 14 6.52 5.00 7.25
C LYS A 14 7.79 4.76 6.45
N ASP A 15 7.69 3.95 5.39
CA ASP A 15 8.77 3.74 4.43
C ASP A 15 8.31 4.19 3.03
N PRO A 16 8.71 5.39 2.58
CA PRO A 16 8.33 5.90 1.27
C PRO A 16 9.04 5.21 0.10
N SER A 17 9.97 4.28 0.36
CA SER A 17 10.70 3.53 -0.68
C SER A 17 9.95 2.29 -1.18
N ILE A 18 8.87 1.87 -0.49
CA ILE A 18 8.08 0.68 -0.81
C ILE A 18 6.65 1.04 -1.24
N ILE A 19 5.91 0.04 -1.74
CA ILE A 19 4.52 0.22 -2.21
C ILE A 19 3.61 0.60 -1.03
N GLN A 20 2.72 1.57 -1.23
CA GLN A 20 1.73 1.98 -0.23
C GLN A 20 0.37 1.38 -0.58
N LEU A 21 -0.13 0.44 0.23
CA LEU A 21 -1.39 -0.26 -0.01
C LEU A 21 -2.52 0.30 0.86
N TYR A 22 -3.29 1.22 0.30
CA TYR A 22 -4.51 1.73 0.94
C TYR A 22 -5.71 0.80 0.63
N SER A 23 -5.96 -0.21 1.46
CA SER A 23 -6.99 -1.23 1.22
C SER A 23 -7.78 -1.61 2.49
N PHE A 24 -8.76 -2.49 2.34
CA PHE A 24 -9.52 -3.09 3.45
C PHE A 24 -9.70 -4.59 3.15
N PRO A 25 -9.76 -5.50 4.14
CA PRO A 25 -9.86 -6.95 3.92
C PRO A 25 -11.23 -7.41 3.42
N THR A 26 -11.62 -6.91 2.24
CA THR A 26 -12.78 -7.34 1.45
C THR A 26 -12.32 -8.37 0.40
N PRO A 27 -13.23 -9.14 -0.22
CA PRO A 27 -12.87 -10.06 -1.30
C PRO A 27 -12.13 -9.42 -2.47
N ASN A 28 -12.30 -8.11 -2.70
CA ASN A 28 -11.54 -7.38 -3.71
C ASN A 28 -10.21 -6.85 -3.15
N GLY A 29 -10.20 -6.36 -1.91
CA GLY A 29 -8.99 -5.81 -1.28
C GLY A 29 -7.91 -6.87 -1.06
N ILE A 30 -8.30 -8.10 -0.75
CA ILE A 30 -7.35 -9.21 -0.58
C ILE A 30 -6.63 -9.59 -1.87
N LYS A 31 -7.19 -9.27 -3.05
CA LYS A 31 -6.58 -9.63 -4.33
C LYS A 31 -5.23 -8.93 -4.50
N VAL A 32 -5.16 -7.67 -4.08
CA VAL A 32 -3.94 -6.85 -4.19
C VAL A 32 -2.92 -7.27 -3.15
N SER A 33 -3.33 -7.45 -1.88
CA SER A 33 -2.40 -7.94 -0.85
C SER A 33 -1.88 -9.34 -1.16
N ALA A 34 -2.73 -10.26 -1.61
CA ALA A 34 -2.31 -11.60 -2.01
C ALA A 34 -1.28 -11.55 -3.15
N MET A 35 -1.51 -10.74 -4.19
CA MET A 35 -0.54 -10.60 -5.27
C MET A 35 0.82 -10.06 -4.79
N LEU A 36 0.81 -9.07 -3.88
CA LEU A 36 2.04 -8.51 -3.32
C LEU A 36 2.83 -9.55 -2.51
N GLU A 37 2.13 -10.34 -1.70
CA GLU A 37 2.73 -11.47 -0.97
C GLU A 37 3.31 -12.53 -1.92
N GLU A 38 2.53 -12.99 -2.91
CA GLU A 38 2.94 -14.04 -3.86
C GLU A 38 4.14 -13.63 -4.71
N THR A 39 4.30 -12.33 -4.97
CA THR A 39 5.44 -11.80 -5.74
C THR A 39 6.61 -11.32 -4.88
N GLY A 40 6.47 -11.30 -3.56
CA GLY A 40 7.50 -10.83 -2.63
C GLY A 40 7.82 -9.34 -2.76
N LEU A 41 6.91 -8.53 -3.29
CA LEU A 41 7.09 -7.08 -3.40
C LEU A 41 6.85 -6.43 -2.03
N ALA A 42 7.80 -5.63 -1.56
CA ALA A 42 7.65 -4.91 -0.31
C ALA A 42 6.52 -3.88 -0.38
N TYR A 43 5.64 -3.87 0.63
CA TYR A 43 4.54 -2.92 0.75
C TYR A 43 4.21 -2.59 2.22
N GLU A 44 3.53 -1.46 2.42
CA GLU A 44 2.96 -1.01 3.70
C GLU A 44 1.41 -1.06 3.64
N PRO A 45 0.73 -1.73 4.59
CA PRO A 45 -0.74 -1.82 4.66
C PRO A 45 -1.45 -0.65 5.37
#